data_AF-A0AAD7W982-F1
#
_entry.id   AF-A0AAD7W982-F1
#
_cell.length_a   1.000
_cell.length_b   1.000
_cell.length_c   1.000
_cell.angle_alpha   90.00
_cell.angle_beta   90.00
_cell.angle_gamma   90.00
#
_symmetry.space_group_name_H-M   'P 1'
#
loop_
_entity.id
_entity.type
_entity.pdbx_description
1 polymer ?
#
loop_
_entity_poly.entity_id
_entity_poly.type
_entity_poly.pdbx_seq_one_letter_code
_entity_poly.pdbx_strand_id
1 'polypeptide(L)'
;MSTAAMSASRPMVPASPTPTPAARPSSPDKRPSSADTAGALARTTCPRHKASVSRLVEEFFWIGSSIIASSTWRLGQFVEKCMSSMQTGTQMVKLRGGSKGLVRYFYLDEHKSCLRWRPSRKNEKAKISIDSIREVCEGKQSEIFQRYSDGTFDPNCCFSLYYGEHVESLDLVSTNGEEARTWITGLKYLMAGISDEDSLAKRQRTRDQYP
;
A
#
# COMPACT_ATOMS: atom_id res chain seq x y z
N MET A 1 -37.77 17.63 -53.14
CA MET A 1 -36.88 18.68 -52.59
C MET A 1 -35.73 17.96 -51.91
N SER A 2 -34.57 17.94 -52.58
CA SER A 2 -33.34 17.26 -52.15
C SER A 2 -32.42 18.23 -51.41
N THR A 3 -31.88 17.81 -50.27
CA THR A 3 -30.65 18.34 -49.65
C THR A 3 -30.14 17.24 -48.70
N ALA A 4 -29.26 16.34 -49.15
CA ALA A 4 -27.79 16.44 -49.17
C ALA A 4 -27.16 16.32 -47.77
N ALA A 5 -26.55 15.15 -47.53
CA ALA A 5 -25.71 14.81 -46.39
C ALA A 5 -24.34 15.49 -46.51
N MET A 6 -23.82 16.02 -45.41
CA MET A 6 -22.43 16.48 -45.31
C MET A 6 -21.66 15.56 -44.35
N SER A 7 -20.76 14.79 -44.96
CA SER A 7 -19.72 14.00 -44.31
C SER A 7 -18.54 14.92 -43.97
N ALA A 8 -18.04 14.86 -42.73
CA ALA A 8 -16.87 15.62 -42.31
C ALA A 8 -15.78 14.66 -41.80
N SER A 9 -14.62 14.79 -42.45
CA SER A 9 -13.43 13.95 -42.40
C SER A 9 -12.68 13.97 -41.07
N ARG A 10 -12.10 12.81 -40.72
CA ARG A 10 -11.06 12.65 -39.67
C ARG A 10 -9.73 13.26 -40.13
N PRO A 11 -8.95 13.90 -39.23
CA PRO A 11 -7.53 14.14 -39.48
C PRO A 11 -6.62 13.06 -38.88
N MET A 12 -5.52 12.85 -39.59
CA MET A 12 -4.42 11.89 -39.43
C MET A 12 -3.51 12.19 -38.22
N VAL A 13 -3.01 11.11 -37.62
CA VAL A 13 -1.91 11.03 -36.65
C VAL A 13 -0.56 11.37 -37.31
N PRO A 14 0.39 11.97 -36.59
CA PRO A 14 1.81 11.74 -36.82
C PRO A 14 2.49 10.96 -35.67
N ALA A 15 3.43 10.09 -36.06
CA ALA A 15 4.20 9.18 -35.23
C ALA A 15 5.42 9.84 -34.53
N SER A 16 5.95 9.11 -33.55
CA SER A 16 7.02 9.41 -32.58
C SER A 16 8.39 9.78 -33.17
N PRO A 17 9.32 10.22 -32.30
CA PRO A 17 10.59 9.49 -32.25
C PRO A 17 11.08 9.15 -30.83
N THR A 18 11.56 7.91 -30.71
CA THR A 18 12.36 7.30 -29.64
C THR A 18 13.81 7.80 -29.71
N PRO A 19 14.51 8.02 -28.57
CA PRO A 19 15.96 8.03 -28.55
C PRO A 19 16.55 6.76 -27.92
N THR A 20 17.37 6.10 -28.73
CA THR A 20 18.28 4.96 -28.48
C THR A 20 19.40 5.30 -27.47
N PRO A 21 19.96 4.34 -26.70
CA PRO A 21 21.00 4.60 -25.71
C PRO A 21 22.40 4.75 -26.33
N ALA A 22 23.15 5.76 -25.87
CA ALA A 22 24.52 6.01 -26.29
C ALA A 22 25.56 5.28 -25.42
N ALA A 23 26.24 4.34 -26.07
CA ALA A 23 27.68 4.05 -26.05
C ALA A 23 28.50 4.22 -24.74
N ARG A 24 28.96 3.06 -24.26
CA ARG A 24 30.17 2.83 -23.46
C ARG A 24 31.42 3.07 -24.33
N PRO A 25 32.50 3.71 -23.83
CA PRO A 25 33.82 3.57 -24.42
C PRO A 25 34.65 2.50 -23.71
N SER A 26 35.33 1.72 -24.54
CA SER A 26 36.26 0.63 -24.25
C SER A 26 37.71 1.09 -24.47
N SER A 27 38.60 0.55 -23.62
CA SER A 27 40.03 0.25 -23.87
C SER A 27 41.02 1.45 -23.87
N PRO A 28 42.37 1.22 -23.83
CA PRO A 28 43.12 -0.04 -23.76
C PRO A 28 44.27 -0.10 -22.72
N ASP A 29 44.79 -1.33 -22.62
CA ASP A 29 46.10 -1.79 -22.17
C ASP A 29 47.26 -0.79 -22.05
N LYS A 30 48.08 -1.02 -21.00
CA LYS A 30 49.55 -1.02 -21.15
C LYS A 30 50.22 -1.86 -20.05
N ARG A 31 50.83 -2.96 -20.46
CA ARG A 31 51.95 -3.67 -19.80
C ARG A 31 53.19 -3.46 -20.67
N PRO A 32 54.40 -3.36 -20.07
CA PRO A 32 55.40 -4.46 -20.18
C PRO A 32 56.09 -4.72 -18.80
N SER A 33 56.47 -5.95 -18.40
CA SER A 33 57.73 -6.70 -18.70
C SER A 33 59.00 -5.92 -18.34
N SER A 34 60.04 -6.38 -17.62
CA SER A 34 60.49 -7.69 -17.08
C SER A 34 61.81 -7.48 -16.28
N ALA A 35 62.15 -8.44 -15.39
CA ALA A 35 63.50 -8.80 -14.89
C ALA A 35 64.18 -7.82 -13.89
N ASP A 36 64.95 -8.19 -12.85
CA ASP A 36 65.76 -9.39 -12.57
C ASP A 36 66.17 -9.50 -11.07
N THR A 37 66.41 -10.74 -10.63
CA THR A 37 67.47 -11.25 -9.72
C THR A 37 67.58 -10.87 -8.21
N ALA A 38 67.29 -11.91 -7.39
CA ALA A 38 67.94 -12.45 -6.17
C ALA A 38 68.38 -11.58 -4.96
N GLY A 39 68.00 -12.04 -3.76
CA GLY A 39 68.79 -11.81 -2.53
C GLY A 39 68.05 -11.91 -1.19
N ALA A 40 68.35 -12.97 -0.44
CA ALA A 40 68.41 -13.05 1.03
C ALA A 40 67.12 -13.07 1.90
N LEU A 41 66.92 -14.26 2.48
CA LEU A 41 66.48 -14.56 3.85
C LEU A 41 66.10 -13.39 4.78
N ALA A 42 64.81 -13.30 5.12
CA ALA A 42 64.37 -12.97 6.49
C ALA A 42 63.00 -13.60 6.76
N ARG A 43 62.94 -14.49 7.74
CA ARG A 43 61.67 -14.96 8.31
C ARG A 43 61.02 -13.78 9.01
N THR A 44 59.82 -13.41 8.60
CA THR A 44 58.92 -12.60 9.43
C THR A 44 57.50 -13.10 9.18
N THR A 45 56.95 -13.78 10.18
CA THR A 45 55.55 -14.19 10.23
C THR A 45 54.67 -12.95 10.31
N CYS A 46 53.98 -12.60 9.23
CA CYS A 46 52.84 -11.67 9.30
C CYS A 46 51.56 -12.44 9.69
N PRO A 47 50.80 -11.98 10.70
CA PRO A 47 49.55 -12.61 11.07
C PRO A 47 48.55 -12.56 9.91
N ARG A 48 47.95 -13.72 9.68
CA ARG A 48 46.92 -13.99 8.68
C ARG A 48 45.70 -13.08 8.91
N HIS A 49 45.58 -11.99 8.15
CA HIS A 49 44.32 -11.23 8.05
C HIS A 49 43.31 -12.03 7.23
N LYS A 50 42.67 -13.01 7.88
CA LYS A 50 41.34 -13.46 7.48
C LYS A 50 40.35 -12.50 8.12
N ALA A 51 40.02 -11.41 7.42
CA ALA A 51 38.82 -10.65 7.75
C ALA A 51 37.64 -11.62 7.60
N SER A 52 37.02 -11.99 8.71
CA SER A 52 35.90 -12.91 8.73
C SER A 52 34.72 -12.26 8.00
N VAL A 53 34.23 -12.93 6.96
CA VAL A 53 32.99 -12.60 6.24
C VAL A 53 31.81 -12.39 7.21
N SER A 54 31.89 -12.94 8.43
CA SER A 54 30.88 -12.77 9.50
C SER A 54 30.66 -11.32 9.94
N ARG A 55 31.68 -10.45 9.96
CA ARG A 55 31.51 -9.06 10.46
C ARG A 55 30.67 -8.18 9.53
N LEU A 56 30.77 -8.39 8.22
CA LEU A 56 29.96 -7.65 7.25
C LEU A 56 28.50 -8.12 7.25
N VAL A 57 28.25 -9.40 7.55
CA VAL A 57 26.90 -9.96 7.66
C VAL A 57 26.20 -9.44 8.92
N GLU A 58 26.90 -9.32 10.05
CA GLU A 58 26.34 -8.74 11.29
C GLU A 58 25.96 -7.26 11.15
N GLU A 59 26.78 -6.46 10.47
CA GLU A 59 26.47 -5.03 10.24
C GLU A 59 25.30 -4.86 9.26
N PHE A 60 25.22 -5.68 8.22
CA PHE A 60 24.05 -5.72 7.33
C PHE A 60 22.79 -6.17 8.08
N PHE A 61 22.93 -7.13 9.00
CA PHE A 61 21.82 -7.60 9.82
C PHE A 61 21.35 -6.53 10.81
N TRP A 62 22.26 -5.73 11.38
CA TRP A 62 21.93 -4.62 12.28
C TRP A 62 21.31 -3.43 11.55
N ILE A 63 21.87 -3.01 10.43
CA ILE A 63 21.33 -1.90 9.63
C ILE A 63 19.99 -2.32 9.02
N GLY A 64 19.91 -3.52 8.44
CA GLY A 64 18.68 -4.09 7.90
C GLY A 64 17.59 -4.26 8.96
N SER A 65 17.92 -4.85 10.11
CA SER A 65 16.96 -5.03 11.21
C SER A 65 16.54 -3.69 11.84
N SER A 66 17.43 -2.71 11.96
CA SER A 66 17.11 -1.39 12.50
C SER A 66 16.20 -0.58 11.57
N ILE A 67 16.43 -0.63 10.25
CA ILE A 67 15.58 0.00 9.25
C ILE A 67 14.20 -0.68 9.20
N ILE A 68 14.15 -2.01 9.20
CA ILE A 68 12.89 -2.78 9.22
C ILE A 68 12.14 -2.50 10.52
N ALA A 69 12.82 -2.55 11.66
CA ALA A 69 12.23 -2.22 12.96
C ALA A 69 11.64 -0.81 12.92
N SER A 70 12.44 0.23 12.66
CA SER A 70 12.00 1.63 12.60
C SER A 70 10.76 1.85 11.71
N SER A 71 10.75 1.20 10.55
CA SER A 71 9.65 1.27 9.57
C SER A 71 8.37 0.60 10.08
N THR A 72 8.50 -0.56 10.74
CA THR A 72 7.36 -1.28 11.34
C THR A 72 6.74 -0.53 12.53
N TRP A 73 7.53 0.14 13.37
CA TRP A 73 7.01 0.94 14.50
C TRP A 73 6.19 2.13 14.01
N ARG A 74 6.65 2.83 12.97
CA ARG A 74 5.93 3.97 12.39
C ARG A 74 4.63 3.55 11.71
N LEU A 75 4.64 2.40 11.03
CA LEU A 75 3.44 1.84 10.41
C LEU A 75 2.40 1.46 11.48
N GLY A 76 2.81 0.81 12.56
CA GLY A 76 1.93 0.48 13.68
C GLY A 76 1.22 1.69 14.27
N GLN A 77 1.96 2.76 14.58
CA GLN A 77 1.38 4.01 15.11
C GLN A 77 0.41 4.68 14.13
N PHE A 78 0.71 4.65 12.83
CA PHE A 78 -0.18 5.20 11.81
C PHE A 78 -1.49 4.41 11.74
N VAL A 79 -1.41 3.08 11.70
CA VAL A 79 -2.57 2.21 11.64
C VAL A 79 -3.44 2.30 12.90
N GLU A 80 -2.84 2.39 14.09
CA GLU A 80 -3.57 2.65 15.34
C GLU A 80 -4.39 3.94 15.27
N LYS A 81 -3.82 5.02 14.72
CA LYS A 81 -4.54 6.28 14.48
C LYS A 81 -5.67 6.10 13.46
N CYS A 82 -5.47 5.28 12.43
CA CYS A 82 -6.52 4.96 11.47
C CYS A 82 -7.70 4.27 12.16
N MET A 83 -7.44 3.21 12.94
CA MET A 83 -8.48 2.49 13.66
C MET A 83 -9.22 3.38 14.67
N SER A 84 -8.50 4.23 15.41
CA SER A 84 -9.10 5.18 16.35
C SER A 84 -9.99 6.21 15.64
N SER A 85 -9.56 6.70 14.47
CA SER A 85 -10.35 7.62 13.63
C SER A 85 -11.61 6.92 13.10
N MET A 86 -11.50 5.66 12.68
CA MET A 86 -12.65 4.86 12.24
C MET A 86 -13.63 4.56 13.37
N GLN A 87 -13.18 4.37 14.61
CA GLN A 87 -14.06 4.21 15.78
C GLN A 87 -14.77 5.52 16.15
N THR A 88 -14.07 6.66 16.02
CA THR A 88 -14.71 7.98 16.12
C THR A 88 -15.81 8.11 15.07
N GLY A 89 -15.51 7.66 13.85
CA GLY A 89 -16.43 7.57 12.72
C GLY A 89 -16.31 8.73 11.74
N THR A 90 -16.93 8.57 10.57
CA THR A 90 -16.82 9.50 9.45
C THR A 90 -18.12 9.56 8.67
N GLN A 91 -18.52 10.76 8.25
CA GLN A 91 -19.63 10.92 7.31
C GLN A 91 -19.15 10.61 5.90
N MET A 92 -19.80 9.64 5.26
CA MET A 92 -19.49 9.25 3.88
C MET A 92 -20.78 9.03 3.11
N VAL A 93 -20.70 9.17 1.79
CA VAL A 93 -21.82 8.89 0.89
C VAL A 93 -21.81 7.41 0.54
N LYS A 94 -22.87 6.70 0.94
CA LYS A 94 -23.15 5.34 0.47
C LYS A 94 -23.80 5.38 -0.90
N LEU A 95 -23.10 4.86 -1.90
CA LEU A 95 -23.66 4.69 -3.23
C LEU A 95 -24.44 3.37 -3.32
N ARG A 96 -25.43 3.37 -4.20
CA ARG A 96 -26.24 2.22 -4.59
C ARG A 96 -26.62 2.44 -6.05
N GLY A 97 -27.03 1.40 -6.77
CA GLY A 97 -27.41 1.50 -8.19
C GLY A 97 -28.59 2.43 -8.55
N GLY A 98 -29.09 3.27 -7.64
CA GLY A 98 -30.03 4.35 -7.91
C GLY A 98 -29.33 5.70 -8.15
N SER A 99 -30.09 6.75 -8.46
CA SER A 99 -29.55 8.03 -8.93
C SER A 99 -28.93 8.94 -7.86
N LYS A 100 -29.19 8.71 -6.56
CA LYS A 100 -28.65 9.54 -5.47
C LYS A 100 -28.00 8.70 -4.37
N GLY A 101 -26.76 9.05 -4.04
CA GLY A 101 -26.06 8.53 -2.87
C GLY A 101 -26.70 8.98 -1.56
N LEU A 102 -26.45 8.24 -0.48
CA LEU A 102 -27.02 8.49 0.84
C LEU A 102 -25.90 8.80 1.83
N VAL A 103 -25.90 10.01 2.39
CA VAL A 103 -24.96 10.37 3.47
C VAL A 103 -25.27 9.53 4.71
N ARG A 104 -24.25 8.87 5.25
CA ARG A 104 -24.32 8.06 6.47
C ARG A 104 -23.07 8.29 7.30
N TYR A 105 -23.22 8.15 8.61
CA TYR A 105 -22.12 8.14 9.57
C TYR A 105 -21.65 6.70 9.77
N PHE A 106 -20.46 6.38 9.28
CA PHE A 106 -19.82 5.08 9.39
C PHE A 106 -18.85 5.07 10.58
N TYR A 107 -18.79 3.96 11.29
CA TYR A 107 -17.89 3.80 12.43
C TYR A 107 -17.58 2.32 12.67
N LEU A 108 -16.42 2.03 13.27
CA LEU A 108 -16.14 0.71 13.82
C LEU A 108 -16.79 0.54 15.19
N ASP A 109 -17.18 -0.69 15.52
CA ASP A 109 -17.60 -1.03 16.86
C ASP A 109 -16.44 -0.98 17.87
N GLU A 110 -16.77 -1.13 19.15
CA GLU A 110 -15.82 -1.07 20.26
C GLU A 110 -14.68 -2.10 20.11
N HIS A 111 -15.01 -3.29 19.62
CA HIS A 111 -14.06 -4.37 19.40
C HIS A 111 -13.34 -4.33 18.05
N LYS A 112 -13.62 -3.33 17.19
CA LYS A 112 -13.10 -3.25 15.81
C LYS A 112 -13.43 -4.49 14.96
N SER A 113 -14.43 -5.26 15.39
CA SER A 113 -14.86 -6.50 14.76
C SER A 113 -15.87 -6.25 13.64
N CYS A 114 -16.51 -5.07 13.64
CA CYS A 114 -17.60 -4.77 12.73
C CYS A 114 -17.65 -3.30 12.32
N LEU A 115 -17.84 -3.06 11.02
CA LEU A 115 -18.19 -1.77 10.45
C LEU A 115 -19.71 -1.54 10.56
N ARG A 116 -20.12 -0.39 11.12
CA ARG A 116 -21.52 0.00 11.31
C ARG A 116 -21.83 1.35 10.68
N TRP A 117 -23.10 1.64 10.43
CA TRP A 117 -23.51 2.97 9.97
C TRP A 117 -24.90 3.42 10.44
N ARG A 118 -25.06 4.75 10.58
CA ARG A 118 -26.32 5.40 10.98
C ARG A 118 -26.58 6.70 10.19
N PRO A 119 -27.82 7.20 10.08
CA PRO A 119 -29.07 6.52 10.43
C PRO A 119 -29.26 5.25 9.60
N SER A 120 -30.08 4.29 10.01
CA SER A 120 -30.55 3.18 9.16
C SER A 120 -31.96 2.80 9.56
N ARG A 121 -32.86 2.61 8.59
CA ARG A 121 -34.24 2.15 8.86
C ARG A 121 -34.28 0.72 9.39
N LYS A 122 -33.23 -0.07 9.12
CA LYS A 122 -33.03 -1.44 9.59
C LYS A 122 -31.69 -1.48 10.30
N ASN A 123 -31.66 -1.13 11.59
CA ASN A 123 -30.42 -0.95 12.35
C ASN A 123 -29.61 -2.25 12.47
N GLU A 124 -30.29 -3.40 12.62
CA GLU A 124 -29.67 -4.73 12.62
C GLU A 124 -28.83 -5.01 11.36
N LYS A 125 -29.35 -4.60 10.19
CA LYS A 125 -28.72 -4.81 8.88
C LYS A 125 -27.68 -3.74 8.53
N ALA A 126 -27.43 -2.79 9.42
CA ALA A 126 -26.49 -1.69 9.20
C ALA A 126 -25.10 -2.01 9.76
N LYS A 127 -24.61 -3.22 9.44
CA LYS A 127 -23.42 -3.82 10.01
C LYS A 127 -22.78 -4.76 8.98
N ILE A 128 -21.46 -4.74 8.90
CA ILE A 128 -20.63 -5.73 8.19
C ILE A 128 -19.58 -6.22 9.17
N SER A 129 -19.47 -7.52 9.38
CA SER A 129 -18.37 -8.10 10.18
C SER A 129 -17.08 -8.01 9.38
N ILE A 130 -15.98 -7.64 10.02
CA ILE A 130 -14.65 -7.60 9.39
C ILE A 130 -14.29 -8.95 8.78
N ASP A 131 -14.60 -10.05 9.47
CA ASP A 131 -14.32 -11.42 9.00
C ASP A 131 -15.08 -11.78 7.72
N SER A 132 -16.19 -11.09 7.46
CA SER A 132 -16.99 -11.28 6.24
C SER A 132 -16.49 -10.45 5.05
N ILE A 133 -15.56 -9.51 5.27
CA ILE A 133 -14.98 -8.70 4.20
C ILE A 133 -13.96 -9.54 3.46
N ARG A 134 -14.14 -9.64 2.14
CA ARG A 134 -13.27 -10.40 1.25
C ARG A 134 -12.23 -9.50 0.59
N GLU A 135 -12.62 -8.28 0.25
CA GLU A 135 -11.75 -7.35 -0.47
C GLU A 135 -12.11 -5.88 -0.20
N VAL A 136 -11.09 -5.03 -0.21
CA VAL A 136 -11.20 -3.56 -0.17
C VAL A 136 -10.49 -2.98 -1.40
N CYS A 137 -11.27 -2.42 -2.31
CA CYS A 137 -10.77 -1.81 -3.53
C CYS A 137 -10.72 -0.28 -3.40
N GLU A 138 -9.63 0.32 -3.84
CA GLU A 138 -9.45 1.77 -3.86
C GLU A 138 -9.93 2.34 -5.20
N GLY A 139 -10.45 3.57 -5.18
CA GLY A 139 -10.92 4.24 -6.39
C GLY A 139 -12.32 3.81 -6.84
N LYS A 140 -12.54 3.93 -8.14
CA LYS A 140 -13.84 3.76 -8.80
C LYS A 140 -13.95 2.41 -9.53
N GLN A 141 -13.54 1.33 -8.86
CA GLN A 141 -13.44 0.02 -9.51
C GLN A 141 -14.79 -0.71 -9.63
N SER A 142 -15.73 -0.46 -8.71
CA SER A 142 -17.06 -1.09 -8.72
C SER A 142 -17.95 -0.59 -9.86
N GLU A 143 -18.85 -1.46 -10.32
CA GLU A 143 -19.87 -1.18 -11.33
C GLU A 143 -20.75 0.04 -10.97
N ILE A 144 -20.97 0.32 -9.69
CA ILE A 144 -21.78 1.47 -9.27
C ILE A 144 -21.11 2.78 -9.70
N PHE A 145 -19.78 2.89 -9.60
CA PHE A 145 -19.07 4.10 -9.99
C PHE A 145 -19.08 4.33 -11.50
N GLN A 146 -19.11 3.25 -12.29
CA GLN A 146 -19.15 3.32 -13.76
C GLN A 146 -20.48 3.87 -14.30
N ARG A 147 -21.55 3.86 -13.49
CA ARG A 147 -22.86 4.43 -13.86
C ARG A 147 -22.90 5.96 -13.75
N TYR A 148 -21.95 6.55 -13.04
CA TYR A 148 -21.82 8.01 -12.95
C TYR A 148 -20.94 8.52 -14.09
N SER A 149 -21.16 9.76 -14.51
CA SER A 149 -20.31 10.41 -15.51
C SER A 149 -18.85 10.49 -15.05
N ASP A 150 -17.92 10.40 -15.99
CA ASP A 150 -16.51 10.64 -15.72
C ASP A 150 -16.31 12.01 -15.04
N GLY A 151 -15.49 12.02 -13.99
CA GLY A 151 -15.22 13.23 -13.20
C GLY A 151 -16.22 13.58 -12.09
N THR A 152 -17.31 12.82 -11.90
CA THR A 152 -18.27 13.09 -10.79
C THR A 152 -17.65 12.95 -9.40
N PHE A 153 -16.70 12.01 -9.25
CA PHE A 153 -16.02 11.77 -7.98
C PHE A 153 -14.50 11.76 -8.16
N ASP A 154 -13.75 12.19 -7.15
CA ASP A 154 -12.30 11.99 -7.09
C ASP A 154 -12.01 10.51 -6.77
N PRO A 155 -11.24 9.76 -7.60
CA PRO A 155 -10.83 8.40 -7.29
C PRO A 155 -10.19 8.27 -5.90
N ASN A 156 -9.44 9.27 -5.44
CA ASN A 156 -8.77 9.21 -4.14
C ASN A 156 -9.74 9.22 -2.95
N CYS A 157 -10.97 9.68 -3.15
CA CYS A 157 -12.04 9.72 -2.15
C CYS A 157 -12.98 8.51 -2.25
N CYS A 158 -12.77 7.62 -3.22
CA CYS A 158 -13.66 6.50 -3.50
C CYS A 158 -13.03 5.19 -3.04
N PHE A 159 -13.85 4.30 -2.51
CA PHE A 159 -13.48 2.91 -2.25
C PHE A 159 -14.71 2.00 -2.18
N SER A 160 -14.48 0.71 -2.37
CA SER A 160 -15.52 -0.33 -2.36
C SER A 160 -15.11 -1.46 -1.42
N LEU A 161 -16.07 -1.98 -0.66
CA LEU A 161 -15.91 -3.20 0.15
C LEU A 161 -16.73 -4.32 -0.47
N TYR A 162 -16.12 -5.48 -0.68
CA TYR A 162 -16.81 -6.70 -1.08
C TYR A 162 -16.91 -7.65 0.10
N TYR A 163 -18.12 -8.08 0.45
CA TYR A 163 -18.36 -8.86 1.66
C TYR A 163 -19.43 -9.95 1.49
N GLY A 164 -19.38 -10.94 2.38
CA GLY A 164 -20.33 -12.06 2.45
C GLY A 164 -20.15 -13.13 1.37
N GLU A 165 -20.95 -14.20 1.47
CA GLU A 165 -20.89 -15.35 0.56
C GLU A 165 -21.37 -15.00 -0.85
N HIS A 166 -22.45 -14.22 -0.96
CA HIS A 166 -23.02 -13.77 -2.24
C HIS A 166 -22.29 -12.57 -2.86
N VAL A 167 -21.17 -12.12 -2.28
CA VAL A 167 -20.36 -10.98 -2.73
C VAL A 167 -21.23 -9.73 -2.94
N GLU A 168 -21.64 -9.11 -1.84
CA GLU A 168 -22.28 -7.80 -1.88
C GLU A 168 -21.21 -6.68 -1.93
N SER A 169 -21.53 -5.57 -2.61
CA SER A 169 -20.69 -4.37 -2.61
C SER A 169 -21.22 -3.28 -1.68
N LEU A 170 -20.31 -2.65 -0.94
CA LEU A 170 -20.54 -1.39 -0.24
C LEU A 170 -19.62 -0.32 -0.85
N ASP A 171 -20.21 0.55 -1.67
CA ASP A 171 -19.50 1.60 -2.39
C ASP A 171 -19.61 2.93 -1.64
N LEU A 172 -18.47 3.54 -1.33
CA LEU A 172 -18.36 4.70 -0.45
C LEU A 172 -17.57 5.84 -1.12
N VAL A 173 -18.03 7.06 -0.85
CA VAL A 173 -17.31 8.30 -1.18
C VAL A 173 -17.11 9.10 0.10
N SER A 174 -15.84 9.32 0.48
CA SER A 174 -15.46 10.16 1.61
C SER A 174 -15.39 11.64 1.22
N THR A 175 -15.25 12.51 2.22
CA THR A 175 -15.14 13.96 1.99
C THR A 175 -13.82 14.33 1.34
N ASN A 176 -12.75 13.61 1.70
CA ASN A 176 -11.41 13.80 1.18
C ASN A 176 -10.66 12.47 1.07
N GLY A 177 -9.53 12.47 0.35
CA GLY A 177 -8.74 11.26 0.15
C GLY A 177 -7.99 10.78 1.40
N GLU A 178 -7.77 11.64 2.40
CA GLU A 178 -7.17 11.23 3.67
C GLU A 178 -8.11 10.33 4.48
N GLU A 179 -9.39 10.67 4.52
CA GLU A 179 -10.44 9.85 5.11
C GLU A 179 -10.53 8.51 4.39
N ALA A 180 -10.60 8.50 3.05
CA ALA A 180 -10.64 7.25 2.28
C ALA A 180 -9.43 6.37 2.60
N ARG A 181 -8.21 6.92 2.55
CA ARG A 181 -6.99 6.18 2.89
C ARG A 181 -6.99 5.65 4.31
N THR A 182 -7.50 6.43 5.27
CA THR A 182 -7.65 6.03 6.67
C THR A 182 -8.53 4.79 6.79
N TRP A 183 -9.70 4.82 6.15
CA TRP A 183 -10.65 3.71 6.12
C TRP A 183 -10.07 2.48 5.42
N ILE A 184 -9.51 2.65 4.23
CA ILE A 184 -8.91 1.56 3.45
C ILE A 184 -7.78 0.89 4.25
N THR A 185 -6.86 1.68 4.81
CA THR A 185 -5.70 1.16 5.54
C THR A 185 -6.15 0.40 6.78
N GLY A 186 -7.05 0.97 7.58
CA GLY A 186 -7.54 0.32 8.79
C GLY A 186 -8.31 -0.96 8.49
N LEU A 187 -9.17 -0.98 7.46
CA LEU A 187 -9.90 -2.19 7.08
C LEU A 187 -8.96 -3.29 6.55
N LYS A 188 -8.01 -2.97 5.68
CA LYS A 188 -7.01 -3.93 5.17
C LYS A 188 -6.18 -4.52 6.31
N TYR A 189 -5.85 -3.72 7.31
CA TYR A 189 -5.10 -4.19 8.47
C TYR A 189 -5.92 -5.12 9.37
N LEU A 190 -7.18 -4.77 9.64
CA LEU A 190 -8.10 -5.61 10.41
C LEU A 190 -8.39 -6.95 9.70
N MET A 191 -8.56 -6.93 8.37
CA MET A 191 -8.74 -8.14 7.56
C MET A 191 -7.52 -9.06 7.57
N ALA A 192 -6.31 -8.52 7.74
CA ALA A 192 -5.10 -9.32 7.83
C ALA A 192 -4.99 -10.09 9.17
N GLY A 193 -5.98 -9.97 10.07
CA GLY A 193 -6.01 -10.63 11.37
C GLY A 193 -5.08 -9.97 12.39
N ILE A 194 -4.46 -8.83 12.07
CA ILE A 194 -3.53 -8.11 12.94
C ILE A 194 -4.34 -7.18 13.87
N SER A 195 -5.32 -7.72 14.57
CA SER A 195 -6.25 -6.96 15.41
C SER A 195 -5.83 -7.07 16.88
N ASP A 196 -5.27 -5.98 17.43
CA ASP A 196 -4.95 -5.70 18.85
C ASP A 196 -4.01 -6.69 19.58
N GLU A 197 -4.24 -7.99 19.50
CA GLU A 197 -3.55 -9.04 20.26
C GLU A 197 -2.06 -9.16 19.87
N ASP A 198 -1.74 -9.05 18.58
CA ASP A 198 -0.35 -9.12 18.10
C ASP A 198 0.49 -7.89 18.47
N SER A 199 -0.15 -6.72 18.56
CA SER A 199 0.48 -5.46 18.99
C SER A 199 0.86 -5.50 20.47
N LEU A 200 0.02 -6.10 21.33
CA LEU A 200 0.30 -6.28 22.76
C LEU A 200 1.29 -7.42 23.01
N ALA A 201 1.16 -8.55 22.30
CA ALA A 201 2.03 -9.71 22.43
C ALA A 201 3.51 -9.41 22.09
N LYS A 202 3.77 -8.49 21.14
CA LYS A 202 5.13 -8.02 20.84
C LYS A 202 5.73 -7.15 21.95
N ARG A 203 4.91 -6.39 22.68
CA ARG A 203 5.37 -5.50 23.76
C ARG A 203 5.67 -6.26 25.06
N GLN A 204 4.98 -7.36 25.31
CA GLN A 204 5.21 -8.20 26.50
C GLN A 204 6.48 -9.05 26.37
N ARG A 205 6.78 -9.61 25.19
CA ARG A 205 7.95 -10.48 24.98
C ARG A 205 9.30 -9.80 25.24
N THR A 206 9.41 -8.49 25.03
CA THR A 206 10.66 -7.75 25.32
C THR A 206 10.83 -7.36 26.79
N ARG A 207 9.80 -7.54 27.64
CA ARG A 207 9.89 -7.18 29.07
C ARG A 207 10.24 -8.36 29.97
N ASP A 208 9.86 -9.58 29.58
CA ASP A 208 10.02 -10.78 30.42
C ASP A 208 11.25 -11.64 30.03
N GLN A 209 12.14 -11.13 29.15
CA GLN A 209 13.30 -11.86 28.64
C GLN A 209 14.65 -11.39 29.19
N TYR A 210 14.66 -10.62 30.29
CA TYR A 210 15.89 -10.24 31.00
C TYR A 210 15.95 -10.98 32.35
N PRO A 211 16.90 -11.90 32.55
CA PRO A 211 17.23 -12.43 33.89
C PRO A 211 17.95 -11.39 34.75
#